data_AF-A0AA37LGT7-F1
#
_entry.id   AF-A0AA37LGT7-F1
#
_cell.length_a   1.000
_cell.length_b   1.000
_cell.length_c   1.000
_cell.angle_alpha   90.00
_cell.angle_beta   90.00
_cell.angle_gamma   90.00
#
_symmetry.space_group_name_H-M   'P 1'
#
loop_
_entity.id
_entity.type
_entity.pdbx_description
1 polymer ?
#
loop_
_entity_poly.entity_id
_entity_poly.type
_entity_poly.pdbx_seq_one_letter_code
_entity_poly.pdbx_strand_id
1 'polypeptide(L)'
;MDRSNYAQDLLPIANKVRAEQIKSRRLGIPYITIADSVNGLMISGGTLFPGSISMGSTWNIPLYEQAVAAIRDENVAMGTHWVLSPEVDLAKNPRNGRNGEMFGEDPYIVCEFATHYINKMQEKDENGFVKVATTIKHWVYGSSNGGVNTASMQGGLNHLLNDIGAPYAKALKESSPMSLMVSYASIDQIPMSMNKYLNKKTLRDLLGFKGLIMSDAGSIRNMYTQSKVAKSFSDAGLKALRGGLEHELSPRPPSVFPIHKLGK
;
A
#
# COMPACT_ATOMS: atom_id res chain seq x y z
N MET A 1 28.86 18.69 10.36
CA MET A 1 27.87 17.61 10.40
C MET A 1 28.14 16.75 9.20
N ASP A 2 28.67 15.56 9.44
CA ASP A 2 28.95 14.58 8.39
C ASP A 2 27.60 14.17 7.77
N ARG A 3 27.35 14.59 6.52
CA ARG A 3 26.09 14.28 5.85
C ARG A 3 26.22 12.86 5.29
N SER A 4 25.90 11.86 6.10
CA SER A 4 25.77 10.47 5.63
C SER A 4 24.84 10.44 4.42
N ASN A 5 25.36 10.06 3.26
CA ASN A 5 24.54 9.85 2.07
C ASN A 5 24.05 8.40 2.11
N TYR A 6 22.84 8.20 2.65
CA TYR A 6 22.27 6.87 2.84
C TYR A 6 22.18 6.04 1.55
N ALA A 7 22.07 6.67 0.38
CA ALA A 7 22.10 5.92 -0.87
C ALA A 7 23.48 5.31 -1.14
N GLN A 8 24.54 6.08 -0.93
CA GLN A 8 25.92 5.59 -1.06
C GLN A 8 26.27 4.53 -0.02
N ASP A 9 25.70 4.64 1.18
CA ASP A 9 26.02 3.73 2.29
C ASP A 9 25.17 2.44 2.25
N LEU A 10 23.86 2.54 1.99
CA LEU A 10 22.93 1.40 2.09
C LEU A 10 22.79 0.61 0.80
N LEU A 11 22.86 1.24 -0.38
CA LEU A 11 22.66 0.53 -1.65
C LEU A 11 23.70 -0.58 -1.88
N PRO A 12 25.01 -0.37 -1.64
CA PRO A 12 26.01 -1.44 -1.78
C PRO A 12 25.74 -2.61 -0.83
N ILE A 13 25.30 -2.33 0.40
CA ILE A 13 24.95 -3.35 1.40
C ILE A 13 23.73 -4.15 0.92
N ALA A 14 22.67 -3.46 0.49
CA ALA A 14 21.46 -4.10 -0.04
C ALA A 14 21.78 -4.99 -1.25
N ASN A 15 22.57 -4.50 -2.20
CA ASN A 15 22.98 -5.25 -3.39
C ASN A 15 23.82 -6.48 -3.02
N LYS A 16 24.74 -6.36 -2.06
CA LYS A 16 25.52 -7.50 -1.56
C LYS A 16 24.61 -8.58 -0.96
N VAL A 17 23.71 -8.21 -0.05
CA VAL A 17 22.76 -9.15 0.57
C VAL A 17 21.86 -9.80 -0.49
N ARG A 18 21.39 -9.02 -1.48
CA ARG A 18 20.57 -9.54 -2.59
C ARG A 18 21.33 -10.56 -3.43
N ALA A 19 22.57 -10.28 -3.81
CA ALA A 19 23.42 -11.19 -4.57
C ALA A 19 23.72 -12.48 -3.79
N GLU A 20 23.99 -12.38 -2.49
CA GLU A 20 24.18 -13.53 -1.60
C GLU A 20 22.92 -14.40 -1.53
N GLN A 21 21.72 -13.81 -1.46
CA GLN A 21 20.47 -14.57 -1.46
C GLN A 21 20.22 -15.29 -2.79
N ILE A 22 20.49 -14.64 -3.92
CA ILE A 22 20.35 -15.25 -5.24
C ILE A 22 21.28 -16.47 -5.35
N LYS A 23 22.52 -16.36 -4.86
CA LYS A 23 23.50 -17.45 -4.91
C LYS A 23 23.21 -18.59 -3.92
N SER A 24 22.76 -18.26 -2.72
CA SER A 24 22.62 -19.24 -1.62
C SER A 24 21.27 -19.95 -1.57
N ARG A 25 20.22 -19.40 -2.19
CA ARG A 25 18.88 -20.00 -2.16
C ARG A 25 18.66 -20.92 -3.35
N ARG A 26 18.01 -22.07 -3.10
CA ARG A 26 17.66 -23.08 -4.12
C ARG A 26 17.01 -22.51 -5.39
N LEU A 27 16.13 -21.51 -5.25
CA LEU A 27 15.40 -20.90 -6.36
C LEU A 27 16.00 -19.58 -6.86
N GLY A 28 17.03 -19.06 -6.19
CA GLY A 28 17.62 -17.76 -6.53
C GLY A 28 16.66 -16.57 -6.47
N ILE A 29 15.52 -16.67 -5.78
CA ILE A 29 14.54 -15.57 -5.65
C ILE A 29 15.03 -14.60 -4.56
N PRO A 30 15.36 -13.34 -4.89
CA PRO A 30 15.78 -12.34 -3.91
C PRO A 30 14.59 -11.76 -3.13
N TYR A 31 14.87 -11.13 -2.00
CA TYR A 31 13.92 -10.25 -1.34
C TYR A 31 13.54 -9.04 -2.23
N ILE A 32 12.46 -8.35 -1.90
CA ILE A 32 12.10 -7.06 -2.51
C ILE A 32 12.19 -6.00 -1.41
N THR A 33 12.84 -4.88 -1.70
CA THR A 33 12.90 -3.74 -0.78
C THR A 33 11.60 -2.94 -0.91
N ILE A 34 10.95 -2.71 0.23
CA ILE A 34 9.69 -2.00 0.34
C ILE A 34 9.88 -0.74 1.17
N ALA A 35 9.30 0.38 0.77
CA ALA A 35 9.26 1.61 1.56
C ALA A 35 7.86 2.22 1.60
N ASP A 36 7.53 2.94 2.67
CA ASP A 36 6.39 3.85 2.66
C ASP A 36 6.88 5.22 2.15
N SER A 37 6.23 5.74 1.10
CA SER A 37 6.74 6.88 0.34
C SER A 37 5.60 7.78 -0.16
N VAL A 38 4.72 8.20 0.75
CA VAL A 38 3.51 8.99 0.46
C VAL A 38 3.86 10.34 -0.19
N ASN A 39 4.73 11.11 0.46
CA ASN A 39 5.14 12.46 0.05
C ASN A 39 6.68 12.61 0.03
N GLY A 40 7.41 11.50 -0.05
CA GLY A 40 8.86 11.47 0.03
C GLY A 40 9.34 10.19 0.70
N LEU A 41 10.62 9.85 0.51
CA LEU A 41 11.25 8.77 1.23
C LEU A 41 11.71 9.29 2.59
N MET A 42 11.16 8.75 3.68
CA MET A 42 11.41 9.21 5.05
C MET A 42 12.79 8.79 5.57
N ILE A 43 13.84 9.35 4.97
CA ILE A 43 15.24 9.14 5.33
C ILE A 43 15.94 10.49 5.53
N SER A 44 17.02 10.50 6.31
CA SER A 44 17.81 11.72 6.48
C SER A 44 18.48 12.12 5.17
N GLY A 45 18.28 13.37 4.77
CA GLY A 45 18.76 13.92 3.50
C GLY A 45 17.84 13.70 2.30
N GLY A 46 16.74 12.94 2.45
CA GLY A 46 15.72 12.78 1.41
C GLY A 46 14.83 14.01 1.27
N THR A 47 14.24 14.19 0.09
CA THR A 47 13.30 15.29 -0.15
C THR A 47 11.93 14.96 0.43
N LEU A 48 11.38 15.88 1.22
CA LEU A 48 10.02 15.79 1.75
C LEU A 48 9.13 16.85 1.10
N PHE A 49 8.15 16.39 0.34
CA PHE A 49 7.11 17.23 -0.25
C PHE A 49 5.97 17.47 0.75
N PRO A 50 5.11 18.48 0.53
CA PRO A 50 3.89 18.66 1.31
C PRO A 50 3.04 17.37 1.36
N GLY A 51 2.25 17.21 2.42
CA GLY A 51 1.31 16.09 2.54
C GLY A 51 0.32 16.05 1.36
N SER A 52 -0.23 14.86 1.07
CA SER A 52 -1.07 14.63 -0.10
C SER A 52 -2.25 15.61 -0.19
N ILE A 53 -2.85 16.00 0.93
CA ILE A 53 -3.97 16.95 0.94
C ILE A 53 -3.54 18.34 0.47
N SER A 54 -2.32 18.77 0.83
CA SER A 54 -1.74 20.02 0.37
C SER A 54 -1.37 19.95 -1.11
N MET A 55 -0.82 18.82 -1.55
CA MET A 55 -0.53 18.59 -2.98
C MET A 55 -1.81 18.57 -3.82
N GLY A 56 -2.87 17.90 -3.34
CA GLY A 56 -4.20 17.87 -3.97
C GLY A 56 -4.82 19.27 -4.06
N SER A 57 -4.62 20.09 -3.03
CA SER A 57 -5.10 21.48 -3.00
C SER A 57 -4.44 22.40 -4.04
N THR A 58 -3.35 21.96 -4.68
CA THR A 58 -2.72 22.75 -5.77
C THR A 58 -3.47 22.65 -7.08
N TRP A 59 -4.27 21.59 -7.29
CA TRP A 59 -4.87 21.25 -8.59
C TRP A 59 -3.88 21.24 -9.77
N ASN A 60 -2.58 21.03 -9.47
CA ASN A 60 -1.51 21.16 -10.44
C ASN A 60 -0.85 19.79 -10.67
N ILE A 61 -1.49 18.99 -11.52
CA ILE A 61 -0.99 17.67 -11.91
C ILE A 61 0.43 17.72 -12.51
N PRO A 62 0.78 18.65 -13.44
CA PRO A 62 2.14 18.72 -13.97
C PRO A 62 3.21 18.96 -12.90
N LEU A 63 2.93 19.78 -11.88
CA LEU A 63 3.83 19.98 -10.75
C LEU A 63 3.89 18.73 -9.86
N TYR A 64 2.75 18.10 -9.62
CA TYR A 64 2.68 16.87 -8.85
C TYR A 64 3.50 15.73 -9.49
N GLU A 65 3.41 15.57 -10.82
CA GLU A 65 4.21 14.59 -11.55
C GLU A 65 5.72 14.82 -11.41
N GLN A 66 6.18 16.07 -11.36
CA GLN A 66 7.59 16.39 -11.10
C GLN A 66 8.01 15.97 -9.68
N ALA A 67 7.14 16.23 -8.69
CA ALA A 67 7.38 15.77 -7.33
C ALA A 67 7.44 14.24 -7.25
N VAL A 68 6.50 13.53 -7.89
CA VAL A 68 6.49 12.06 -7.92
C VAL A 68 7.70 11.49 -8.66
N ALA A 69 8.15 12.13 -9.74
CA ALA A 69 9.38 11.73 -10.43
C ALA A 69 10.60 11.81 -9.51
N ALA A 70 10.73 12.90 -8.73
CA ALA A 70 11.80 13.04 -7.75
C ALA A 70 11.70 11.97 -6.65
N ILE A 71 10.50 11.72 -6.11
CA ILE A 71 10.26 10.67 -5.12
C ILE A 71 10.64 9.29 -5.66
N ARG A 72 10.28 8.98 -6.91
CA ARG A 72 10.63 7.73 -7.58
C ARG A 72 12.15 7.59 -7.69
N ASP A 73 12.83 8.62 -8.18
CA ASP A 73 14.26 8.56 -8.44
C ASP A 73 15.06 8.44 -7.13
N GLU A 74 14.61 9.06 -6.04
CA GLU A 74 15.17 8.82 -4.70
C GLU A 74 14.94 7.38 -4.22
N ASN A 75 13.75 6.81 -4.45
CA ASN A 75 13.48 5.41 -4.12
C ASN A 75 14.38 4.45 -4.92
N VAL A 76 14.57 4.69 -6.22
CA VAL A 76 15.47 3.91 -7.08
C VAL A 76 16.92 4.03 -6.60
N ALA A 77 17.37 5.24 -6.27
CA ALA A 77 18.72 5.47 -5.74
C ALA A 77 18.98 4.72 -4.43
N MET A 78 17.95 4.47 -3.64
CA MET A 78 18.00 3.71 -2.38
C MET A 78 17.81 2.20 -2.57
N GLY A 79 17.60 1.73 -3.80
CA GLY A 79 17.31 0.33 -4.08
C GLY A 79 15.93 -0.12 -3.59
N THR A 80 14.98 0.81 -3.44
CA THR A 80 13.56 0.51 -3.22
C THR A 80 12.91 0.11 -4.54
N HIS A 81 12.22 -1.02 -4.54
CA HIS A 81 11.59 -1.58 -5.75
C HIS A 81 10.07 -1.52 -5.68
N TRP A 82 9.51 -1.32 -4.48
CA TRP A 82 8.08 -1.37 -4.23
C TRP A 82 7.71 -0.36 -3.14
N VAL A 83 6.75 0.53 -3.41
CA VAL A 83 6.26 1.49 -2.44
C VAL A 83 4.85 1.16 -1.95
N LEU A 84 4.60 1.51 -0.69
CA LEU A 84 3.29 1.43 -0.04
C LEU A 84 2.49 2.71 -0.29
N SER A 85 2.36 3.14 -1.54
CA SER A 85 1.71 4.39 -1.95
C SER A 85 1.14 4.26 -3.37
N PRO A 86 0.12 5.05 -3.75
CA PRO A 86 -0.49 6.16 -3.00
C PRO A 86 -1.69 5.76 -2.13
N GLU A 87 -2.05 6.65 -1.21
CA GLU A 87 -3.34 6.60 -0.50
C GLU A 87 -4.44 7.14 -1.43
N VAL A 88 -5.45 6.33 -1.71
CA VAL A 88 -6.55 6.67 -2.65
C VAL A 88 -7.91 6.77 -1.95
N ASP A 89 -7.89 6.77 -0.62
CA ASP A 89 -9.08 7.01 0.21
C ASP A 89 -9.55 8.46 0.13
N LEU A 90 -10.83 8.66 0.44
CA LEU A 90 -11.47 9.98 0.51
C LEU A 90 -11.45 10.53 1.93
N ALA A 91 -11.05 11.79 2.08
CA ALA A 91 -10.99 12.51 3.35
C ALA A 91 -12.39 12.99 3.82
N LYS A 92 -13.38 12.07 3.88
CA LYS A 92 -14.80 12.39 4.16
C LYS A 92 -15.09 12.84 5.58
N ASN A 93 -14.19 12.55 6.52
CA ASN A 93 -14.39 12.87 7.93
C ASN A 93 -13.19 13.66 8.47
N PRO A 94 -13.34 14.96 8.76
CA PRO A 94 -12.22 15.81 9.18
C PRO A 94 -11.57 15.37 10.51
N ARG A 95 -12.25 14.55 11.31
CA ARG A 95 -11.72 13.97 12.56
C ARG A 95 -10.71 12.85 12.32
N ASN A 96 -10.66 12.29 11.12
CA ASN A 96 -9.74 11.21 10.77
C ASN A 96 -8.29 11.70 10.80
N GLY A 97 -7.49 11.12 11.69
CA GLY A 97 -6.08 11.49 11.85
C GLY A 97 -5.20 11.24 10.62
N ARG A 98 -5.71 10.52 9.61
CA ARG A 98 -5.00 10.20 8.35
C ARG A 98 -5.32 11.15 7.20
N ASN A 99 -6.12 12.20 7.42
CA ASN A 99 -6.53 13.12 6.34
C ASN A 99 -5.35 13.77 5.60
N GLY A 100 -4.19 13.95 6.25
CA GLY A 100 -2.99 14.49 5.60
C GLY A 100 -2.40 13.59 4.49
N GLU A 101 -2.77 12.30 4.48
CA GLU A 101 -2.28 11.31 3.52
C GLU A 101 -3.19 11.20 2.28
N MET A 102 -4.43 11.70 2.36
CA MET A 102 -5.43 11.66 1.29
C MET A 102 -5.40 12.95 0.46
N PHE A 103 -5.81 12.90 -0.81
CA PHE A 103 -5.81 14.09 -1.68
C PHE A 103 -7.00 15.05 -1.47
N GLY A 104 -8.06 14.59 -0.80
CA GLY A 104 -9.25 15.39 -0.53
C GLY A 104 -10.50 14.53 -0.34
N GLU A 105 -11.66 15.18 -0.22
CA GLU A 105 -12.97 14.51 -0.07
C GLU A 105 -13.67 14.19 -1.41
N ASP A 106 -13.19 14.83 -2.49
CA ASP A 106 -13.74 14.74 -3.83
C ASP A 106 -13.13 13.55 -4.59
N PRO A 107 -13.96 12.61 -5.08
CA PRO A 107 -13.48 11.45 -5.83
C PRO A 107 -12.69 11.80 -7.09
N TYR A 108 -13.04 12.89 -7.79
CA TYR A 108 -12.38 13.26 -9.04
C TYR A 108 -10.94 13.72 -8.81
N ILE A 109 -10.69 14.58 -7.83
CA ILE A 109 -9.32 14.99 -7.46
C ILE A 109 -8.49 13.78 -7.06
N VAL A 110 -9.01 12.92 -6.18
CA VAL A 110 -8.27 11.74 -5.70
C VAL A 110 -7.95 10.80 -6.86
N CYS A 111 -8.92 10.59 -7.76
CA CYS A 111 -8.77 9.84 -9.00
C CYS A 111 -7.61 10.34 -9.87
N GLU A 112 -7.57 11.64 -10.19
CA GLU A 112 -6.55 12.21 -11.07
C GLU A 112 -5.16 12.12 -10.44
N PHE A 113 -5.01 12.58 -9.18
CA PHE A 113 -3.72 12.53 -8.49
C PHE A 113 -3.21 11.10 -8.30
N ALA A 114 -4.07 10.14 -7.94
CA ALA A 114 -3.68 8.74 -7.81
C ALA A 114 -3.21 8.13 -9.12
N THR A 115 -3.96 8.32 -10.22
CA THR A 115 -3.58 7.80 -11.55
C THR A 115 -2.22 8.35 -11.99
N HIS A 116 -1.99 9.65 -11.82
CA HIS A 116 -0.71 10.28 -12.16
C HIS A 116 0.44 9.80 -11.26
N TYR A 117 0.21 9.62 -9.96
CA TYR A 117 1.22 9.03 -9.06
C TYR A 117 1.63 7.63 -9.51
N ILE A 118 0.65 6.76 -9.77
CA ILE A 118 0.89 5.36 -10.13
C ILE A 118 1.66 5.28 -11.45
N ASN A 119 1.21 6.00 -12.48
CA ASN A 119 1.88 6.01 -13.78
C ASN A 119 3.31 6.53 -13.68
N LYS A 120 3.54 7.60 -12.90
CA LYS A 120 4.86 8.22 -12.77
C LYS A 120 5.85 7.34 -12.00
N MET A 121 5.41 6.73 -10.89
CA MET A 121 6.24 5.79 -10.10
C MET A 121 6.57 4.53 -10.89
N GLN A 122 5.58 3.98 -11.61
CA GLN A 122 5.72 2.72 -12.36
C GLN A 122 6.28 2.90 -13.78
N GLU A 123 6.82 4.07 -14.12
CA GLU A 123 7.52 4.28 -15.39
C GLU A 123 8.59 3.20 -15.59
N LYS A 124 8.80 2.80 -16.85
CA LYS A 124 9.80 1.79 -17.18
C LYS A 124 11.19 2.40 -17.30
N ASP A 125 12.20 1.63 -16.93
CA ASP A 125 13.59 1.92 -17.24
C ASP A 125 13.91 1.61 -18.71
N GLU A 126 15.17 1.85 -19.11
CA GLU A 126 15.69 1.58 -20.46
C GLU A 126 15.60 0.09 -20.88
N ASN A 127 15.52 -0.82 -19.91
CA ASN A 127 15.38 -2.26 -20.13
C ASN A 127 13.91 -2.72 -20.14
N GLY A 128 12.97 -1.78 -19.98
CA GLY A 128 11.54 -2.07 -19.96
C GLY A 128 11.01 -2.57 -18.61
N PHE A 129 11.81 -2.55 -17.55
CA PHE A 129 11.38 -2.93 -16.19
C PHE A 129 10.72 -1.76 -15.48
N VAL A 130 9.69 -2.04 -14.67
CA VAL A 130 9.08 -1.03 -13.81
C VAL A 130 10.11 -0.53 -12.81
N LYS A 131 10.31 0.80 -12.73
CA LYS A 131 11.26 1.42 -11.80
C LYS A 131 10.87 1.17 -10.34
N VAL A 132 9.62 1.49 -9.97
CA VAL A 132 9.09 1.26 -8.62
C VAL A 132 7.63 0.82 -8.69
N ALA A 133 7.34 -0.38 -8.21
CA ALA A 133 5.97 -0.91 -8.11
C ALA A 133 5.16 -0.11 -7.07
N THR A 134 3.88 0.13 -7.31
CA THR A 134 3.01 0.87 -6.37
C THR A 134 2.03 -0.04 -5.64
N THR A 135 1.54 0.47 -4.50
CA THR A 135 0.47 -0.15 -3.71
C THR A 135 -0.60 0.89 -3.45
N ILE A 136 -1.75 0.78 -4.12
CA ILE A 136 -2.90 1.60 -3.73
C ILE A 136 -3.44 1.14 -2.38
N LYS A 137 -3.75 2.08 -1.51
CA LYS A 137 -4.19 1.81 -0.13
C LYS A 137 -5.28 2.80 0.31
N HIS A 138 -6.11 2.49 1.31
CA HIS A 138 -6.29 1.18 1.96
C HIS A 138 -7.65 0.56 1.62
N TRP A 139 -7.73 -0.45 0.74
CA TRP A 139 -9.00 -1.02 0.28
C TRP A 139 -9.85 -1.63 1.42
N VAL A 140 -11.02 -1.10 1.75
CA VAL A 140 -11.45 0.31 1.54
C VAL A 140 -11.38 1.00 2.91
N TYR A 141 -11.07 2.30 2.94
CA TYR A 141 -10.99 3.13 4.14
C TYR A 141 -11.49 4.56 3.83
N GLY A 142 -11.41 5.47 4.80
CA GLY A 142 -11.76 6.89 4.65
C GLY A 142 -13.03 7.33 5.40
N SER A 143 -13.98 6.43 5.64
CA SER A 143 -15.27 6.75 6.27
C SER A 143 -15.49 6.11 7.66
N SER A 144 -14.41 5.83 8.39
CA SER A 144 -14.47 5.14 9.70
C SER A 144 -15.39 5.85 10.70
N ASN A 145 -16.18 5.07 11.45
CA ASN A 145 -17.13 5.61 12.42
C ASN A 145 -16.44 6.54 13.43
N GLY A 146 -17.03 7.72 13.63
CA GLY A 146 -16.47 8.76 14.51
C GLY A 146 -15.17 9.41 14.01
N GLY A 147 -14.65 9.02 12.84
CA GLY A 147 -13.32 9.43 12.37
C GLY A 147 -12.20 8.75 13.14
N VAL A 148 -12.50 7.70 13.91
CA VAL A 148 -11.53 6.96 14.69
C VAL A 148 -10.79 6.00 13.77
N ASN A 149 -9.47 6.06 13.74
CA ASN A 149 -8.65 5.13 12.96
C ASN A 149 -9.00 3.68 13.37
N THR A 150 -9.03 2.77 12.40
CA THR A 150 -9.40 1.35 12.52
C THR A 150 -10.84 1.03 12.93
N ALA A 151 -11.67 2.02 13.26
CA ALA A 151 -13.08 1.76 13.56
C ALA A 151 -13.80 1.17 12.33
N SER A 152 -14.84 0.35 12.57
CA SER A 152 -15.66 -0.17 11.48
C SER A 152 -16.29 0.99 10.72
N MET A 153 -16.34 0.85 9.40
CA MET A 153 -17.20 1.62 8.53
C MET A 153 -18.52 0.88 8.33
N GLN A 154 -19.51 1.63 7.88
CA GLN A 154 -20.85 1.15 7.56
C GLN A 154 -21.27 1.75 6.22
N GLY A 155 -22.06 1.01 5.46
CA GLY A 155 -22.62 1.53 4.22
C GLY A 155 -23.05 0.43 3.28
N GLY A 156 -24.12 0.69 2.52
CA GLY A 156 -24.55 -0.22 1.46
C GLY A 156 -23.53 -0.29 0.32
N LEU A 157 -23.60 -1.37 -0.47
CA LEU A 157 -22.73 -1.59 -1.62
C LEU A 157 -22.68 -0.41 -2.59
N ASN A 158 -23.79 0.31 -2.77
CA ASN A 158 -23.81 1.50 -3.61
C ASN A 158 -22.84 2.59 -3.11
N HIS A 159 -22.86 2.89 -1.80
CA HIS A 159 -21.94 3.85 -1.21
C HIS A 159 -20.49 3.35 -1.30
N LEU A 160 -20.27 2.07 -1.01
CA LEU A 160 -18.94 1.45 -1.08
C LEU A 160 -18.35 1.50 -2.50
N LEU A 161 -19.15 1.26 -3.55
CA LEU A 161 -18.64 1.14 -4.92
C LEU A 161 -18.64 2.46 -5.69
N ASN A 162 -19.65 3.31 -5.49
CA ASN A 162 -19.83 4.52 -6.29
C ASN A 162 -19.32 5.81 -5.61
N ASP A 163 -18.94 5.76 -4.33
CA ASP A 163 -18.29 6.88 -3.64
C ASP A 163 -16.89 6.47 -3.19
N ILE A 164 -16.75 5.80 -2.05
CA ILE A 164 -15.42 5.53 -1.45
C ILE A 164 -14.56 4.55 -2.27
N GLY A 165 -15.18 3.69 -3.10
CA GLY A 165 -14.50 2.75 -3.97
C GLY A 165 -14.19 3.30 -5.37
N ALA A 166 -14.73 4.45 -5.74
CA ALA A 166 -14.57 5.02 -7.08
C ALA A 166 -13.10 5.30 -7.45
N PRO A 167 -12.25 5.86 -6.56
CA PRO A 167 -10.83 6.07 -6.85
C PRO A 167 -10.08 4.78 -7.16
N TYR A 168 -10.37 3.69 -6.45
CA TYR A 168 -9.79 2.39 -6.71
C TYR A 168 -10.17 1.88 -8.09
N ALA A 169 -11.46 1.91 -8.44
CA ALA A 169 -11.93 1.44 -9.74
C ALA A 169 -11.25 2.17 -10.91
N LYS A 170 -11.10 3.50 -10.83
CA LYS A 170 -10.39 4.29 -11.85
C LYS A 170 -8.90 3.95 -11.87
N ALA A 171 -8.23 3.94 -10.72
CA ALA A 171 -6.79 3.63 -10.64
C ALA A 171 -6.49 2.25 -11.25
N LEU A 172 -7.30 1.24 -10.95
CA LEU A 172 -7.19 -0.10 -11.53
C LEU A 172 -7.32 -0.10 -13.05
N LYS A 173 -8.29 0.65 -13.58
CA LYS A 173 -8.57 0.73 -15.02
C LYS A 173 -7.51 1.51 -15.80
N GLU A 174 -7.01 2.61 -15.22
CA GLU A 174 -6.23 3.61 -15.97
C GLU A 174 -4.72 3.56 -15.69
N SER A 175 -4.30 2.95 -14.58
CA SER A 175 -2.89 3.00 -14.13
C SER A 175 -2.29 1.68 -13.69
N SER A 176 -3.10 0.61 -13.59
CA SER A 176 -2.64 -0.76 -13.31
C SER A 176 -1.61 -0.85 -12.16
N PRO A 177 -1.96 -0.44 -10.93
CA PRO A 177 -1.06 -0.58 -9.79
C PRO A 177 -0.68 -2.06 -9.59
N MET A 178 0.59 -2.31 -9.27
CA MET A 178 1.11 -3.67 -9.11
C MET A 178 0.64 -4.35 -7.83
N SER A 179 0.23 -3.57 -6.81
CA SER A 179 -0.26 -4.06 -5.54
C SER A 179 -1.42 -3.22 -5.01
N LEU A 180 -2.20 -3.80 -4.10
CA LEU A 180 -3.22 -3.13 -3.32
C LEU A 180 -3.18 -3.64 -1.87
N MET A 181 -3.23 -2.71 -0.92
CA MET A 181 -3.24 -2.99 0.50
C MET A 181 -4.65 -2.88 1.05
N VAL A 182 -5.13 -3.91 1.75
CA VAL A 182 -6.45 -3.87 2.39
C VAL A 182 -6.37 -3.14 3.73
N SER A 183 -7.43 -2.43 4.10
CA SER A 183 -7.49 -1.68 5.36
C SER A 183 -7.36 -2.55 6.62
N TYR A 184 -6.86 -1.95 7.71
CA TYR A 184 -7.05 -2.48 9.06
C TYR A 184 -8.50 -2.50 9.52
N ALA A 185 -9.32 -1.62 8.96
CA ALA A 185 -10.70 -1.43 9.37
C ALA A 185 -11.59 -2.63 8.97
N SER A 186 -12.84 -2.54 9.38
CA SER A 186 -13.90 -3.47 8.99
C SER A 186 -15.01 -2.75 8.25
N ILE A 187 -15.71 -3.47 7.38
CA ILE A 187 -17.00 -3.06 6.81
C ILE A 187 -18.06 -3.92 7.47
N ASP A 188 -19.07 -3.28 8.08
CA ASP A 188 -20.14 -3.97 8.81
C ASP A 188 -19.57 -5.03 9.79
N GLN A 189 -18.52 -4.65 10.52
CA GLN A 189 -17.81 -5.48 11.50
C GLN A 189 -17.04 -6.69 10.94
N ILE A 190 -16.94 -6.84 9.60
CA ILE A 190 -16.09 -7.85 8.97
C ILE A 190 -14.73 -7.24 8.64
N PRO A 191 -13.61 -7.67 9.28
CA PRO A 191 -12.29 -7.13 8.99
C PRO A 191 -11.89 -7.30 7.53
N MET A 192 -11.36 -6.25 6.92
CA MET A 192 -10.96 -6.27 5.50
C MET A 192 -9.90 -7.33 5.21
N SER A 193 -9.03 -7.66 6.17
CA SER A 193 -8.05 -8.75 6.02
C SER A 193 -8.67 -10.13 5.78
N MET A 194 -9.94 -10.36 6.14
CA MET A 194 -10.65 -11.64 5.90
C MET A 194 -11.90 -11.48 5.03
N ASN A 195 -12.17 -10.29 4.50
CA ASN A 195 -13.41 -10.00 3.78
C ASN A 195 -13.36 -10.55 2.34
N LYS A 196 -13.64 -11.85 2.20
CA LYS A 196 -13.63 -12.54 0.90
C LYS A 196 -14.58 -11.92 -0.12
N TYR A 197 -15.70 -11.34 0.32
CA TYR A 197 -16.64 -10.70 -0.59
C TYR A 197 -15.99 -9.48 -1.24
N LEU A 198 -15.47 -8.53 -0.44
CA LEU A 198 -14.87 -7.32 -1.00
C LEU A 198 -13.52 -7.56 -1.67
N ASN A 199 -12.70 -8.50 -1.18
CA ASN A 199 -11.38 -8.74 -1.75
C ASN A 199 -11.41 -9.64 -2.99
N LYS A 200 -12.29 -10.66 -3.02
CA LYS A 200 -12.38 -11.58 -4.16
C LYS A 200 -13.55 -11.22 -5.07
N LYS A 201 -14.78 -11.15 -4.57
CA LYS A 201 -15.96 -10.90 -5.42
C LYS A 201 -15.96 -9.49 -5.99
N THR A 202 -15.62 -8.50 -5.19
CA THR A 202 -15.58 -7.11 -5.67
C THR A 202 -14.25 -6.81 -6.34
N LEU A 203 -13.13 -6.85 -5.62
CA LEU A 203 -11.87 -6.35 -6.15
C LEU A 203 -11.30 -7.21 -7.30
N ARG A 204 -11.27 -8.55 -7.15
CA ARG A 204 -10.78 -9.46 -8.20
C ARG A 204 -11.79 -9.70 -9.32
N ASP A 205 -12.99 -10.17 -8.98
CA ASP A 205 -13.97 -10.66 -9.96
C ASP A 205 -14.71 -9.49 -10.66
N LEU A 206 -15.14 -8.45 -9.93
CA LEU A 206 -15.89 -7.32 -10.49
C LEU A 206 -14.99 -6.19 -11.04
N LEU A 207 -14.03 -5.71 -10.25
CA LEU A 207 -13.13 -4.61 -10.64
C LEU A 207 -11.92 -5.08 -11.44
N GLY A 208 -11.70 -6.40 -11.52
CA GLY A 208 -10.70 -6.99 -12.40
C GLY A 208 -9.25 -6.85 -11.92
N PHE A 209 -8.99 -6.54 -10.65
CA PHE A 209 -7.63 -6.33 -10.16
C PHE A 209 -6.74 -7.56 -10.38
N LYS A 210 -5.54 -7.37 -10.95
CA LYS A 210 -4.59 -8.44 -11.28
C LYS A 210 -3.28 -8.40 -10.49
N GLY A 211 -3.00 -7.31 -9.78
CA GLY A 211 -1.81 -7.16 -8.95
C GLY A 211 -1.85 -7.99 -7.66
N LEU A 212 -0.91 -7.79 -6.76
CA LEU A 212 -0.84 -8.50 -5.49
C LEU A 212 -1.79 -7.86 -4.46
N ILE A 213 -2.55 -8.66 -3.70
CA ILE A 213 -3.34 -8.15 -2.57
C ILE A 213 -2.59 -8.41 -1.27
N MET A 214 -2.23 -7.35 -0.56
CA MET A 214 -1.48 -7.43 0.69
C MET A 214 -2.31 -7.00 1.91
N SER A 215 -1.90 -7.49 3.08
CA SER A 215 -2.34 -6.97 4.36
C SER A 215 -1.72 -5.61 4.62
N ASP A 216 -2.42 -4.77 5.37
CA ASP A 216 -1.77 -3.67 6.08
C ASP A 216 -1.02 -4.16 7.33
N ALA A 217 -0.15 -3.32 7.89
CA ALA A 217 0.87 -3.64 8.88
C ALA A 217 0.33 -4.24 10.20
N GLY A 218 0.31 -5.57 10.29
CA GLY A 218 -0.24 -6.29 11.45
C GLY A 218 -1.77 -6.43 11.45
N SER A 219 -2.46 -6.07 10.36
CA SER A 219 -3.91 -6.21 10.21
C SER A 219 -4.39 -7.67 10.41
N ILE A 220 -3.61 -8.64 9.94
CA ILE A 220 -3.90 -10.07 10.15
C ILE A 220 -3.82 -10.43 11.63
N ARG A 221 -2.76 -10.01 12.32
CA ARG A 221 -2.58 -10.22 13.77
C ARG A 221 -3.75 -9.62 14.57
N ASN A 222 -4.25 -8.46 14.15
CA ASN A 222 -5.35 -7.77 14.81
C ASN A 222 -6.66 -8.56 14.83
N MET A 223 -6.84 -9.54 13.92
CA MET A 223 -7.99 -10.45 13.98
C MET A 223 -8.04 -11.30 15.26
N TYR A 224 -6.89 -11.62 15.85
CA TYR A 224 -6.79 -12.31 17.14
C TYR A 224 -6.67 -11.33 18.31
N THR A 225 -5.89 -10.26 18.17
CA THR A 225 -5.58 -9.38 19.31
C THR A 225 -6.62 -8.29 19.55
N GLN A 226 -7.32 -7.82 18.52
CA GLN A 226 -8.22 -6.67 18.61
C GLN A 226 -9.67 -7.06 18.30
N SER A 227 -9.99 -7.48 17.06
CA SER A 227 -11.39 -7.74 16.67
C SER A 227 -11.95 -9.06 17.21
N LYS A 228 -11.08 -9.93 17.75
CA LYS A 228 -11.44 -11.22 18.38
C LYS A 228 -12.22 -12.17 17.47
N VAL A 229 -12.12 -12.00 16.16
CA VAL A 229 -12.75 -12.91 15.20
C VAL A 229 -11.93 -14.18 15.01
N ALA A 230 -10.62 -14.16 15.21
CA ALA A 230 -9.75 -15.34 15.12
C ALA A 230 -9.48 -15.96 16.49
N LYS A 231 -9.32 -17.28 16.53
CA LYS A 231 -9.05 -18.07 17.75
C LYS A 231 -7.56 -18.15 18.12
N SER A 232 -6.68 -17.87 17.17
CA SER A 232 -5.23 -17.89 17.31
C SER A 232 -4.58 -17.09 16.17
N PHE A 233 -3.26 -16.87 16.21
CA PHE A 233 -2.54 -16.32 15.06
C PHE A 233 -2.69 -17.23 13.83
N SER A 234 -2.48 -18.55 13.95
CA SER A 234 -2.65 -19.46 12.81
C SER A 234 -4.05 -19.42 12.20
N ASP A 235 -5.11 -19.30 13.02
CA ASP A 235 -6.48 -19.11 12.54
C ASP A 235 -6.64 -17.77 11.81
N ALA A 236 -6.02 -16.69 12.30
CA ALA A 236 -6.00 -15.40 11.62
C ALA A 236 -5.32 -15.49 10.24
N GLY A 237 -4.17 -16.17 10.13
CA GLY A 237 -3.49 -16.40 8.85
C GLY A 237 -4.34 -17.18 7.87
N LEU A 238 -4.99 -18.26 8.33
CA LEU A 238 -5.89 -19.06 7.50
C LEU A 238 -7.10 -18.25 7.01
N LYS A 239 -7.69 -17.41 7.88
CA LYS A 239 -8.79 -16.52 7.51
C LYS A 239 -8.37 -15.49 6.48
N ALA A 240 -7.17 -14.92 6.62
CA ALA A 240 -6.63 -13.96 5.67
C ALA A 240 -6.35 -14.56 4.29
N LEU A 241 -5.73 -15.75 4.23
CA LEU A 241 -5.54 -16.48 2.97
C LEU A 241 -6.89 -16.81 2.31
N ARG A 242 -7.88 -17.28 3.09
CA ARG A 242 -9.25 -17.53 2.60
C ARG A 242 -9.98 -16.26 2.17
N GLY A 243 -9.63 -15.13 2.79
CA GLY A 243 -10.08 -13.79 2.47
C GLY A 243 -9.49 -13.24 1.17
N GLY A 244 -8.44 -13.88 0.63
CA GLY A 244 -7.82 -13.51 -0.65
C GLY A 244 -6.55 -12.68 -0.54
N LEU A 245 -5.94 -12.58 0.67
CA LEU A 245 -4.64 -11.94 0.83
C LEU A 245 -3.50 -12.87 0.37
N GLU A 246 -2.47 -12.29 -0.23
CA GLU A 246 -1.32 -12.98 -0.84
C GLU A 246 0.02 -12.59 -0.21
N HIS A 247 0.07 -11.44 0.47
CA HIS A 247 1.24 -10.97 1.19
C HIS A 247 0.87 -10.41 2.56
N GLU A 248 1.69 -10.71 3.56
CA GLU A 248 1.55 -10.14 4.90
C GLU A 248 2.61 -9.07 5.12
N LEU A 249 2.17 -7.83 5.34
CA LEU A 249 3.02 -6.80 5.93
C LEU A 249 3.04 -6.99 7.44
N SER A 250 4.11 -7.61 7.95
CA SER A 250 4.31 -7.83 9.39
C SER A 250 5.58 -7.14 9.89
N PRO A 251 5.50 -5.87 10.33
CA PRO A 251 6.66 -5.16 10.85
C PRO A 251 7.09 -5.66 12.24
N ARG A 252 6.28 -6.51 12.89
CA ARG A 252 6.57 -7.05 14.23
C ARG A 252 6.26 -8.55 14.28
N PRO A 253 7.18 -9.37 14.82
CA PRO A 253 6.93 -10.80 14.96
C PRO A 253 5.78 -11.11 15.94
N PRO A 254 5.14 -12.29 15.82
CA PRO A 254 5.33 -13.25 14.73
C PRO A 254 4.59 -12.82 13.46
N SER A 255 5.22 -13.03 12.30
CA SER A 255 4.49 -13.12 11.03
C SER A 255 3.53 -14.30 11.10
N VAL A 256 2.30 -14.09 10.65
CA VAL A 256 1.19 -15.01 10.79
C VAL A 256 1.01 -15.90 9.56
N PHE A 257 1.42 -15.41 8.38
CA PHE A 257 1.41 -16.22 7.17
C PHE A 257 2.37 -17.39 7.30
N PRO A 258 2.00 -18.57 6.77
CA PRO A 258 2.81 -19.77 6.89
C PRO A 258 4.12 -19.57 6.13
N ILE A 259 5.18 -19.23 6.84
CA ILE A 259 6.53 -19.44 6.36
C ILE A 259 6.78 -20.95 6.40
N HIS A 260 7.09 -21.55 5.25
CA HIS A 260 7.62 -22.91 5.25
C HIS A 260 8.81 -22.91 6.20
N LYS A 261 8.72 -23.62 7.33
CA LYS A 261 9.90 -23.93 8.11
C LYS A 261 10.74 -24.78 7.17
N LEU A 262 11.76 -24.18 6.56
CA LEU A 262 12.86 -24.91 5.95
C LEU A 262 13.37 -25.83 7.06
N GLY A 263 12.92 -27.09 7.01
CA GLY A 263 13.31 -28.10 7.96
C GLY A 263 14.84 -28.18 7.98
N LYS A 264 15.38 -28.26 9.20
CA LYS A 264 16.68 -28.88 9.41
C LYS A 264 16.65 -30.32 8.90
#